data_AF-A0A957W0A7-F1
#
_entry.id   AF-A0A957W0A7-F1
#
_cell.length_a   1.000
_cell.length_b   1.000
_cell.length_c   1.000
_cell.angle_alpha   90.00
_cell.angle_beta   90.00
_cell.angle_gamma   90.00
#
_symmetry.space_group_name_H-M   'P 1'
#
loop_
_entity.id
_entity.type
_entity.pdbx_description
1 polymer ?
#
loop_
_entity_poly.entity_id
_entity_poly.type
_entity_poly.pdbx_seq_one_letter_code
_entity_poly.pdbx_strand_id
1 'polypeptide(L)'
;VDILKAEFPTDADHETNEAKMIDYCRSLSEISGDVPWVILSAGVDFATFQRQVKMACEAGASGFVAGRAIWNEALDIANDAARDRFLNSTAVSRLQVLADTAKDRATSWRTRVAGRIPRCTEGWYVNYSKSAG
;
A
#
# COMPACT_ATOMS: atom_id res chain seq x y z
N VAL A 1 2.47 14.73 8.98
CA VAL A 1 2.18 13.37 8.50
C VAL A 1 3.23 13.02 7.47
N ASP A 2 3.97 11.93 7.66
CA ASP A 2 5.08 11.53 6.77
C ASP A 2 4.62 10.66 5.60
N ILE A 3 3.64 9.80 5.83
CA ILE A 3 3.04 8.93 4.83
C ILE A 3 1.55 8.75 5.15
N LEU A 4 0.70 8.85 4.12
CA LEU A 4 -0.72 8.58 4.24
C LEU A 4 -0.99 7.10 3.94
N LYS A 5 -1.61 6.41 4.89
CA LYS A 5 -2.15 5.06 4.67
C LYS A 5 -3.66 5.18 4.46
N ALA A 6 -4.13 4.93 3.25
CA ALA A 6 -5.52 5.10 2.86
C ALA A 6 -6.16 3.78 2.42
N GLU A 7 -7.48 3.68 2.55
CA GLU A 7 -8.26 2.63 1.90
C GLU A 7 -8.34 2.89 0.39
N PHE A 8 -8.69 1.86 -0.40
CA PHE A 8 -8.98 2.06 -1.81
C PHE A 8 -10.24 2.93 -1.94
N PRO A 9 -10.28 3.95 -2.83
CA PRO A 9 -11.30 5.00 -2.79
C PRO A 9 -12.68 4.57 -3.33
N THR A 10 -12.90 3.27 -3.50
CA THR A 10 -14.19 2.68 -3.88
C THR A 10 -14.37 1.35 -3.18
N ASP A 11 -15.63 1.01 -2.92
CA ASP A 11 -16.00 -0.36 -2.59
C ASP A 11 -16.09 -1.19 -3.89
N ALA A 12 -15.44 -2.36 -3.89
CA ALA A 12 -15.42 -3.27 -5.02
C ALA A 12 -16.82 -3.85 -5.34
N ASP A 13 -17.73 -3.86 -4.36
CA ASP A 13 -19.10 -4.34 -4.53
C ASP A 13 -20.01 -3.28 -5.18
N HIS A 14 -19.59 -2.01 -5.21
CA HIS A 14 -20.43 -0.88 -5.62
C HIS A 14 -19.99 -0.21 -6.92
N GLU A 15 -18.69 -0.14 -7.18
CA GLU A 15 -18.15 0.37 -8.45
C GLU A 15 -17.43 -0.76 -9.16
N THR A 16 -17.65 -0.90 -10.46
CA THR A 16 -16.98 -1.93 -11.30
C THR A 16 -16.27 -1.32 -12.50
N ASN A 17 -16.45 -0.01 -12.73
CA ASN A 17 -15.77 0.72 -13.78
C ASN A 17 -14.35 1.12 -13.32
N GLU A 18 -13.36 0.37 -13.80
CA GLU A 18 -11.95 0.61 -13.48
C GLU A 18 -11.48 2.03 -13.84
N ALA A 19 -12.00 2.64 -14.91
CA ALA A 19 -11.61 3.99 -15.29
C ALA A 19 -12.01 5.01 -14.21
N LYS A 20 -13.21 4.88 -13.65
CA LYS A 20 -13.66 5.71 -12.52
C LYS A 20 -12.83 5.46 -11.26
N MET A 21 -12.53 4.19 -10.96
CA MET A 21 -11.68 3.86 -9.81
C MET A 21 -10.30 4.50 -9.90
N ILE A 22 -9.70 4.48 -11.10
CA ILE A 22 -8.43 5.16 -11.38
C ILE A 22 -8.58 6.67 -11.19
N ASP A 23 -9.66 7.27 -11.68
CA ASP A 23 -9.92 8.71 -11.49
C ASP A 23 -10.05 9.08 -10.01
N TYR A 24 -10.73 8.27 -9.20
CA TYR A 24 -10.77 8.48 -7.75
C TYR A 24 -9.39 8.35 -7.09
N CYS A 25 -8.56 7.41 -7.54
CA CYS A 25 -7.18 7.31 -7.07
C CYS A 25 -6.34 8.55 -7.48
N ARG A 26 -6.59 9.13 -8.66
CA ARG A 26 -5.95 10.38 -9.10
C ARG A 26 -6.36 11.55 -8.21
N SER A 27 -7.65 11.68 -7.91
CA SER A 27 -8.13 12.69 -6.95
C SER A 27 -7.50 12.53 -5.57
N LEU A 28 -7.34 11.30 -5.07
CA LEU A 28 -6.63 11.05 -3.82
C LEU A 28 -5.15 11.46 -3.89
N SER A 29 -4.49 11.18 -5.02
CA SER A 29 -3.12 11.63 -5.31
C SER A 29 -2.98 13.15 -5.32
N GLU A 30 -3.96 13.88 -5.83
CA GLU A 30 -3.98 15.35 -5.86
C GLU A 30 -4.18 15.92 -4.45
N ILE A 31 -5.18 15.42 -3.71
CA ILE A 31 -5.50 15.88 -2.35
C ILE A 31 -4.38 15.55 -1.36
N SER A 32 -3.62 14.48 -1.59
CA SER A 32 -2.46 14.12 -0.76
C SER A 32 -1.29 15.11 -0.90
N GLY A 33 -1.27 15.93 -1.96
CA GLY A 33 -0.22 16.92 -2.20
C GLY A 33 1.19 16.32 -2.18
N ASP A 34 2.04 16.89 -1.32
CA ASP A 34 3.44 16.47 -1.12
C ASP A 34 3.60 15.24 -0.21
N VAL A 35 2.52 14.76 0.41
CA VAL A 35 2.56 13.60 1.30
C VAL A 35 2.45 12.32 0.45
N PRO A 36 3.46 11.43 0.46
CA PRO A 36 3.34 10.12 -0.18
C PRO A 36 2.18 9.34 0.41
N TRP A 37 1.45 8.60 -0.42
CA TRP A 37 0.34 7.77 0.05
C TRP A 37 0.47 6.33 -0.44
N VAL A 38 -0.09 5.41 0.32
CA VAL A 38 -0.11 3.97 0.04
C VAL A 38 -1.50 3.42 0.33
N ILE A 39 -1.93 2.43 -0.45
CA ILE A 39 -3.20 1.75 -0.17
C ILE A 39 -3.03 0.63 0.85
N LEU A 40 -4.06 0.44 1.67
CA LEU A 40 -4.21 -0.68 2.58
C LEU A 40 -5.22 -1.70 2.03
N SER A 41 -5.05 -2.99 2.36
CA SER A 41 -5.88 -4.04 1.76
C SER A 41 -7.30 -4.15 2.29
N ALA A 42 -7.61 -3.55 3.44
CA ALA A 42 -8.90 -3.57 4.13
C ALA A 42 -9.50 -4.96 4.48
N GLY A 43 -8.95 -6.06 3.97
CA GLY A 43 -9.50 -7.41 4.14
C GLY A 43 -10.14 -7.97 2.88
N VAL A 44 -10.06 -7.30 1.73
CA VAL A 44 -10.44 -7.88 0.44
C VAL A 44 -9.52 -9.05 0.08
N ASP A 45 -9.97 -9.91 -0.82
CA ASP A 45 -9.18 -11.03 -1.33
C ASP A 45 -7.94 -10.57 -2.13
N PHE A 46 -6.98 -11.48 -2.32
CA PHE A 46 -5.73 -11.16 -3.01
C PHE A 46 -5.94 -10.64 -4.45
N ALA A 47 -6.85 -11.23 -5.22
CA ALA A 47 -7.03 -10.86 -6.63
C ALA A 47 -7.65 -9.47 -6.77
N THR A 48 -8.59 -9.13 -5.89
CA THR A 48 -9.14 -7.78 -5.78
C THR A 48 -8.07 -6.79 -5.35
N PHE A 49 -7.30 -7.12 -4.31
CA PHE A 49 -6.24 -6.22 -3.83
C PHE A 49 -5.12 -6.01 -4.86
N GLN A 50 -4.73 -7.04 -5.60
CA GLN A 50 -3.73 -6.94 -6.67
C GLN A 50 -4.15 -5.93 -7.75
N ARG A 51 -5.43 -5.97 -8.17
CA ARG A 51 -5.98 -5.00 -9.13
C ARG A 51 -5.97 -3.59 -8.55
N GLN A 52 -6.37 -3.44 -7.29
CA GLN A 52 -6.34 -2.16 -6.57
C GLN A 52 -4.92 -1.58 -6.47
N VAL A 53 -3.91 -2.39 -6.14
CA VAL A 53 -2.50 -1.95 -6.09
C VAL A 53 -2.05 -1.42 -7.44
N LYS A 54 -2.37 -2.13 -8.53
CA LYS A 54 -2.03 -1.68 -9.88
C LYS A 54 -2.64 -0.31 -10.18
N MET A 55 -3.96 -0.17 -10.01
CA MET A 55 -4.68 1.08 -10.29
C MET A 55 -4.16 2.24 -9.43
N ALA A 56 -3.97 2.01 -8.13
CA ALA A 56 -3.49 3.05 -7.21
C ALA A 56 -2.07 3.50 -7.58
N CYS A 57 -1.16 2.57 -7.90
CA CYS A 57 0.21 2.90 -8.30
C CYS A 57 0.22 3.72 -9.61
N GLU A 58 -0.53 3.29 -10.63
CA GLU A 58 -0.68 4.03 -11.90
C GLU A 58 -1.29 5.42 -11.71
N ALA A 59 -2.12 5.60 -10.68
CA ALA A 59 -2.74 6.87 -10.33
C ALA A 59 -1.91 7.73 -9.36
N GLY A 60 -0.69 7.32 -9.00
CA GLY A 60 0.26 8.14 -8.25
C GLY A 60 0.51 7.74 -6.80
N ALA A 61 0.01 6.59 -6.34
CA ALA A 61 0.41 6.02 -5.06
C ALA A 61 1.90 5.67 -5.04
N SER A 62 2.48 5.69 -3.84
CA SER A 62 3.88 5.31 -3.59
C SER A 62 4.06 3.85 -3.18
N GLY A 63 3.00 3.05 -3.27
CA GLY A 63 3.03 1.61 -2.99
C GLY A 63 1.80 1.15 -2.20
N PHE A 64 2.00 0.14 -1.36
CA PHE A 64 0.94 -0.51 -0.60
C PHE A 64 1.41 -0.92 0.81
N VAL A 65 0.46 -1.14 1.69
CA VAL A 65 0.65 -1.82 2.98
C VAL A 65 -0.40 -2.91 3.11
N ALA A 66 0.02 -4.16 3.03
CA ALA A 66 -0.88 -5.30 2.99
C ALA A 66 -0.65 -6.26 4.15
N GLY A 67 -1.75 -6.84 4.63
CA GLY A 67 -1.74 -7.90 5.62
C GLY A 67 -2.63 -9.05 5.15
N ARG A 68 -3.91 -8.99 5.54
CA ARG A 68 -4.88 -10.07 5.28
C ARG A 68 -4.99 -10.50 3.83
N ALA A 69 -4.92 -9.59 2.86
CA ALA A 69 -4.93 -9.99 1.44
C ALA A 69 -3.77 -10.92 1.03
N ILE A 70 -2.68 -10.96 1.81
CA ILE A 70 -1.53 -11.84 1.56
C ILE A 70 -1.67 -13.17 2.30
N TRP A 71 -2.04 -13.14 3.59
CA TRP A 71 -1.87 -14.28 4.50
C TRP A 71 -3.13 -14.75 5.23
N ASN A 72 -4.30 -14.13 5.04
CA ASN A 72 -5.48 -14.42 5.87
C ASN A 72 -5.91 -15.89 5.83
N GLU A 73 -5.80 -16.56 4.67
CA GLU A 73 -6.16 -17.97 4.53
C GLU A 73 -5.30 -18.90 5.41
N ALA A 74 -4.11 -18.46 5.84
CA ALA A 74 -3.28 -19.23 6.75
C ALA A 74 -3.96 -19.47 8.12
N LEU A 75 -4.89 -18.60 8.51
CA LEU A 75 -5.64 -18.73 9.77
C LEU A 75 -6.61 -19.92 9.74
N ASP A 76 -7.10 -20.28 8.55
CA ASP A 76 -8.06 -21.38 8.36
C ASP A 76 -7.35 -22.74 8.14
N ILE A 77 -6.03 -22.73 7.95
CA ILE A 77 -5.24 -23.95 7.76
C ILE A 77 -4.90 -24.57 9.12
N ALA A 78 -5.67 -25.59 9.50
CA ALA A 78 -5.49 -26.31 10.76
C ALA A 78 -4.18 -27.10 10.86
N ASN A 79 -3.66 -27.62 9.74
CA ASN A 79 -2.42 -28.39 9.73
C ASN A 79 -1.20 -27.47 9.67
N ASP A 80 -0.34 -27.52 10.69
CA ASP A 80 0.84 -26.66 10.79
C ASP A 80 1.77 -26.76 9.58
N ALA A 81 2.09 -27.97 9.11
CA ALA A 81 2.97 -28.14 7.96
C ALA A 81 2.35 -27.59 6.66
N ALA A 82 1.02 -27.66 6.50
CA ALA A 82 0.33 -27.05 5.37
C ALA A 82 0.29 -25.52 5.49
N ARG A 83 0.11 -24.98 6.70
CA ARG A 83 0.14 -23.55 6.98
C ARG A 83 1.53 -22.98 6.68
N ASP A 84 2.58 -23.65 7.13
CA ASP A 84 3.96 -23.29 6.84
C ASP A 84 4.24 -23.33 5.33
N ARG A 85 3.77 -24.37 4.63
CA ARG A 85 3.90 -24.42 3.16
C ARG A 85 3.21 -23.23 2.50
N PHE A 86 2.00 -22.87 2.91
CA PHE A 86 1.28 -21.72 2.35
C PHE A 86 2.02 -20.40 2.61
N LEU A 87 2.48 -20.18 3.85
CA LEU A 87 3.22 -18.97 4.23
C LEU A 87 4.56 -18.85 3.49
N ASN A 88 5.26 -19.97 3.27
CA ASN A 88 6.55 -20.00 2.57
C ASN A 88 6.43 -20.09 1.04
N SER A 89 5.22 -20.20 0.48
CA SER A 89 5.01 -20.27 -0.98
C SER A 89 4.01 -19.22 -1.45
N THR A 90 2.71 -19.45 -1.28
CA THR A 90 1.64 -18.58 -1.77
C THR A 90 1.77 -17.17 -1.22
N ALA A 91 1.95 -16.99 0.10
CA ALA A 91 2.07 -15.67 0.69
C ALA A 91 3.32 -14.90 0.19
N VAL A 92 4.46 -15.60 0.05
CA VAL A 92 5.69 -15.04 -0.54
C VAL A 92 5.47 -14.62 -1.99
N SER A 93 4.87 -15.50 -2.80
CA SER A 93 4.57 -15.21 -4.21
C SER A 93 3.65 -14.01 -4.37
N ARG A 94 2.62 -13.91 -3.53
CA ARG A 94 1.69 -12.77 -3.48
C ARG A 94 2.42 -11.47 -3.15
N LEU A 95 3.26 -11.46 -2.11
CA LEU A 95 4.06 -10.29 -1.76
C LEU A 95 4.99 -9.87 -2.91
N GLN A 96 5.64 -10.83 -3.57
CA GLN A 96 6.53 -10.58 -4.70
C GLN A 96 5.80 -9.92 -5.87
N VAL A 97 4.63 -10.44 -6.24
CA VAL A 97 3.78 -9.87 -7.31
C VAL A 97 3.41 -8.42 -7.02
N LEU A 98 3.00 -8.12 -5.78
CA LEU A 98 2.65 -6.75 -5.39
C LEU A 98 3.87 -5.84 -5.36
N ALA A 99 5.00 -6.32 -4.84
CA ALA A 99 6.27 -5.59 -4.79
C ALA A 99 6.78 -5.24 -6.20
N ASP A 100 6.73 -6.18 -7.13
CA ASP A 100 7.11 -5.97 -8.52
C ASP A 100 6.17 -4.98 -9.21
N THR A 101 4.86 -5.08 -8.96
CA THR A 101 3.87 -4.12 -9.46
C THR A 101 4.15 -2.71 -8.96
N ALA A 102 4.42 -2.54 -7.66
CA ALA A 102 4.73 -1.23 -7.08
C ALA A 102 6.08 -0.71 -7.59
N LYS A 103 7.09 -1.57 -7.75
CA LYS A 103 8.39 -1.17 -8.30
C LYS A 103 8.29 -0.67 -9.73
N ASP A 104 7.43 -1.29 -10.54
CA ASP A 104 7.19 -0.94 -11.95
C ASP A 104 6.34 0.33 -12.09
N ARG A 105 5.28 0.47 -11.28
CA ARG A 105 4.20 1.43 -11.55
C ARG A 105 4.06 2.56 -10.53
N ALA A 106 4.59 2.43 -9.31
CA ALA A 106 4.35 3.40 -8.26
C ALA A 106 5.14 4.70 -8.47
N THR A 107 4.58 5.80 -7.97
CA THR A 107 5.32 7.07 -7.89
C THR A 107 6.26 7.04 -6.70
N SER A 108 7.57 7.15 -6.94
CA SER A 108 8.59 7.23 -5.88
C SER A 108 8.22 8.28 -4.84
N TRP A 109 8.21 7.89 -3.56
CA TRP A 109 7.92 8.80 -2.45
C TRP A 109 8.87 10.01 -2.42
N ARG A 110 10.11 9.84 -2.91
CA ARG A 110 11.11 10.93 -3.00
C ARG A 110 10.66 12.05 -3.92
N THR A 111 9.89 11.74 -4.95
CA THR A 111 9.33 12.72 -5.88
C THR A 111 8.25 13.57 -5.21
N ARG A 112 7.47 12.98 -4.30
CA ARG A 112 6.41 13.68 -3.54
C ARG A 112 6.99 14.64 -2.51
N VAL A 113 8.08 14.26 -1.83
CA VAL A 113 8.70 15.08 -0.77
C VAL A 113 9.86 15.95 -1.25
N ALA A 114 9.94 16.26 -2.55
CA ALA A 114 11.10 16.90 -3.18
C ALA A 114 11.66 18.08 -2.36
N GLY A 115 12.86 17.89 -1.77
CA GLY A 115 13.56 18.92 -0.97
C GLY A 115 13.23 18.95 0.53
N ARG A 116 12.27 18.15 1.01
CA ARG A 116 11.90 18.02 2.43
C ARG A 116 12.37 16.71 3.08
N ILE A 117 13.30 15.99 2.46
CA ILE A 117 13.85 14.76 3.06
C ILE A 117 14.57 15.14 4.36
N PRO A 118 14.08 14.71 5.54
CA PRO A 118 14.71 15.07 6.80
C PRO A 118 16.12 14.50 6.85
N ARG A 119 17.12 15.31 7.21
CA ARG A 119 18.43 14.77 7.56
C ARG A 119 18.28 14.01 8.87
N CYS A 120 18.51 12.70 8.83
CA CYS A 120 18.59 11.90 10.05
C CYS A 120 19.82 12.37 10.82
N THR A 121 19.60 13.18 11.85
CA THR A 121 20.65 13.67 12.75
C THR A 121 20.73 12.75 13.96
N GLU A 122 21.94 12.56 14.49
CA GLU A 122 22.13 11.81 15.71
C GLU A 122 21.31 12.43 16.86
N GLY A 123 20.60 11.59 17.63
CA GLY A 123 19.69 12.07 18.68
C GLY A 123 18.30 12.53 18.22
N TRP A 124 17.89 12.30 16.95
CA TRP A 124 16.56 12.65 16.45
C TRP A 124 15.40 12.15 17.32
N TYR A 125 15.54 10.95 17.91
CA TYR A 125 14.52 10.31 18.76
C TYR A 125 14.30 11.05 20.09
N VAL A 126 15.25 11.88 20.51
CA VAL A 126 15.14 12.70 21.73
C VAL A 126 14.26 13.93 21.49
N ASN A 127 14.27 14.48 20.27
CA ASN A 127 13.59 15.73 19.93
C ASN A 127 12.32 15.54 19.08
N TYR A 128 11.96 14.29 18.75
CA TYR A 128 10.84 13.96 17.86
C TYR A 128 9.49 14.57 18.33
N SER A 129 9.30 14.77 19.63
CA SER A 129 8.08 15.35 20.20
C SER A 129 7.98 16.88 20.15
N LYS A 130 9.06 17.61 19.84
CA LYS A 130 9.10 19.08 20.00
C LYS A 130 8.87 19.87 18.71
N SER A 131 8.86 19.23 17.56
CA SER A 131 8.76 19.89 16.24
C SER A 131 7.44 19.60 15.50
N ALA A 132 6.45 19.01 16.17
CA ALA A 132 5.15 18.66 15.59
C ALA A 132 4.02 19.65 15.97
N GLY A 133 4.36 20.90 16.29
CA GLY A 133 3.43 22.00 16.57
C GLY A 133 3.51 23.08 15.51
#